data_AF-A0AAJ0Q2X9-F1
#
_entry.id   AF-A0AAJ0Q2X9-F1
#
_cell.length_a   1.000
_cell.length_b   1.000
_cell.length_c   1.000
_cell.angle_alpha   90.00
_cell.angle_beta   90.00
_cell.angle_gamma   90.00
#
_symmetry.space_group_name_H-M   'P 1'
#
loop_
_entity.id
_entity.type
_entity.pdbx_description
1 polymer ?
#
loop_
_entity_poly.entity_id
_entity_poly.type
_entity_poly.pdbx_seq_one_letter_code
_entity_poly.pdbx_strand_id
1 'polypeptide(L)' 'MQAPQAQLPRTPEPLDSVLRPLDELLLLVLKMQPSEIADLDLDDYWHWIDAAEREIKRRTDVLKATS' A
#
# COMPACT_ATOMS: atom_id res chain seq x y z
N MET A 1 -41.41 -13.83 -12.05
CA MET A 1 -41.11 -12.45 -11.60
C MET A 1 -39.95 -12.51 -10.62
N GLN A 2 -38.70 -12.35 -11.09
CA GLN A 2 -37.52 -12.34 -10.21
C GLN A 2 -37.35 -10.92 -9.66
N ALA A 3 -37.36 -10.78 -8.32
CA ALA A 3 -37.17 -9.49 -7.66
C ALA A 3 -35.77 -8.93 -7.99
N PRO A 4 -35.63 -7.61 -8.21
CA PRO A 4 -34.32 -7.00 -8.43
C PRO A 4 -33.51 -7.17 -7.14
N GLN A 5 -32.37 -7.88 -7.26
CA GLN A 5 -31.42 -8.06 -6.17
C GLN A 5 -30.99 -6.67 -5.68
N ALA A 6 -31.41 -6.32 -4.46
CA ALA A 6 -30.97 -5.12 -3.79
C ALA A 6 -29.45 -5.16 -3.70
N GLN A 7 -28.80 -4.22 -4.36
CA GLN A 7 -27.36 -4.01 -4.31
C GLN A 7 -27.01 -3.69 -2.85
N LEU A 8 -26.40 -4.65 -2.15
CA LEU A 8 -25.95 -4.49 -0.78
C LEU A 8 -25.08 -3.22 -0.67
N PRO A 9 -25.21 -2.43 0.41
CA PRO A 9 -24.37 -1.25 0.59
C PRO A 9 -22.92 -1.71 0.58
N ARG A 10 -22.06 -1.06 -0.23
CA ARG A 10 -20.62 -1.26 -0.18
C ARG A 10 -20.19 -0.96 1.25
N THR A 11 -19.97 -2.00 2.04
CA THR A 11 -19.29 -1.88 3.33
C THR A 11 -17.96 -1.21 3.03
N PRO A 12 -17.59 -0.13 3.74
CA PRO A 12 -16.25 0.42 3.61
C PRO A 12 -15.27 -0.71 3.93
N GLU A 13 -14.39 -1.01 2.98
CA GLU A 13 -13.33 -2.00 3.17
C GLU A 13 -12.59 -1.63 4.46
N PRO A 14 -12.31 -2.60 5.36
CA PRO A 14 -11.56 -2.31 6.58
C PRO A 14 -10.22 -1.70 6.17
N LEU A 15 -9.85 -0.58 6.80
CA LEU A 15 -8.63 0.16 6.48
C LEU A 15 -7.40 -0.74 6.54
N ASP A 16 -7.40 -1.76 7.41
CA ASP A 16 -6.40 -2.82 7.51
C ASP A 16 -6.14 -3.59 6.20
N SER A 17 -7.13 -3.67 5.31
CA SER A 17 -6.97 -4.30 3.98
C SER A 17 -6.24 -3.38 2.99
N VAL A 18 -6.35 -2.07 3.15
CA VAL A 18 -5.63 -1.08 2.32
C VAL A 18 -4.21 -0.87 2.84
N LEU A 19 -4.03 -0.92 4.16
CA LEU A 19 -2.72 -0.76 4.79
C LEU A 19 -1.82 -1.98 4.58
N ARG A 20 -2.34 -3.21 4.58
CA ARG A 20 -1.52 -4.42 4.35
C ARG A 20 -0.64 -4.37 3.09
N PRO A 21 -1.17 -4.04 1.90
CA PRO A 21 -0.35 -3.88 0.70
C PRO A 21 0.70 -2.76 0.81
N LEU A 22 0.39 -1.69 1.54
CA LEU A 22 1.29 -0.57 1.79
C LEU A 22 2.41 -0.96 2.77
N ASP A 23 2.09 -1.75 3.80
CA ASP A 23 3.07 -2.32 4.72
C ASP A 23 4.02 -3.24 3.98
N GLU A 24 3.52 -4.11 3.10
CA GLU A 24 4.35 -4.96 2.23
C GLU A 24 5.32 -4.13 1.38
N LEU A 25 4.89 -2.96 0.89
CA LEU A 25 5.74 -2.02 0.17
C LEU A 25 6.90 -1.53 1.05
N LEU A 26 6.61 -1.08 2.27
CA LEU A 26 7.61 -0.59 3.22
C LEU A 26 8.62 -1.66 3.58
N LEU A 27 8.13 -2.87 3.91
CA LEU A 27 8.96 -4.03 4.24
C LEU A 27 9.85 -4.43 3.04
N LEU A 28 9.30 -4.45 1.83
CA LEU A 28 10.01 -4.92 0.65
C LEU A 28 11.04 -3.91 0.14
N VAL A 29 10.62 -2.64 0.04
CA VAL A 29 11.33 -1.57 -0.65
C VAL A 29 12.30 -0.86 0.29
N LEU A 30 11.82 -0.47 1.46
CA LEU A 30 12.61 0.25 2.47
C LEU A 30 13.28 -0.67 3.48
N LYS A 31 13.02 -1.99 3.42
CA LYS A 31 13.64 -2.99 4.30
C LYS A 31 13.35 -2.75 5.79
N MET A 32 12.23 -2.09 6.08
CA MET A 32 11.76 -1.90 7.45
C MET A 32 11.34 -3.24 8.07
N GLN A 33 11.35 -3.29 9.39
CA GLN A 33 10.76 -4.37 10.16
C GLN A 33 9.28 -4.08 10.46
N PRO A 34 8.45 -5.12 10.65
CA PRO A 34 7.04 -4.93 11.02
C PRO A 34 6.85 -4.15 12.32
N SER A 35 7.77 -4.30 13.28
CA SER A 35 7.76 -3.52 14.52
C SER A 35 7.98 -2.03 14.26
N GLU A 36 8.86 -1.68 13.33
CA GLU A 36 9.11 -0.28 12.99
C GLU A 36 7.86 0.36 12.40
N ILE A 37 7.11 -0.36 11.55
CA ILE A 37 5.85 0.13 10.98
C ILE A 37 4.78 0.31 12.08
N ALA A 38 4.72 -0.60 13.04
CA ALA A 38 3.77 -0.51 14.16
C ALA A 38 4.07 0.68 15.08
N ASP A 39 5.33 1.11 15.15
CA ASP A 39 5.77 2.29 15.91
C ASP A 39 5.73 3.59 15.08
N LEU A 40 5.39 3.56 13.77
CA LEU A 40 5.26 4.76 12.95
C LEU A 40 3.97 5.51 13.24
N ASP A 41 4.09 6.81 13.47
CA ASP A 41 2.97 7.73 13.42
C ASP A 41 2.41 7.85 11.99
N LEU A 42 1.14 8.24 11.87
CA LEU A 42 0.42 8.23 10.59
C LEU A 42 1.06 9.15 9.54
N ASP A 43 1.60 10.31 9.96
CA ASP A 43 2.32 11.24 9.07
C ASP A 43 3.63 10.64 8.55
N ASP A 44 4.40 9.98 9.42
CA ASP A 44 5.65 9.32 9.04
C ASP A 44 5.36 8.11 8.15
N TYR A 45 4.30 7.36 8.45
CA TYR A 45 3.82 6.26 7.62
C TYR A 45 3.58 6.72 6.18
N TRP A 46 2.79 7.78 5.97
CA TRP A 46 2.53 8.32 4.64
C TRP A 46 3.78 8.87 3.96
N HIS A 47 4.69 9.48 4.71
CA HIS A 47 5.99 9.92 4.19
C HIS A 47 6.81 8.75 3.63
N TRP A 48 6.88 7.65 4.37
CA TRP A 48 7.63 6.48 3.97
C TRP A 48 6.96 5.71 2.81
N ILE A 49 5.64 5.74 2.72
CA ILE A 49 4.93 5.21 1.54
C ILE A 49 5.33 5.97 0.27
N ASP A 50 5.30 7.30 0.27
CA ASP A 50 5.74 8.11 -0.89
C ASP A 50 7.22 7.82 -1.24
N ALA A 51 8.08 7.66 -0.24
CA ALA A 51 9.47 7.30 -0.44
C ALA A 51 9.63 5.91 -1.09
N ALA A 52 8.86 4.91 -0.65
CA ALA A 52 8.85 3.57 -1.21
C ALA A 52 8.34 3.57 -2.67
N GLU A 53 7.28 4.32 -2.97
CA GLU A 53 6.78 4.45 -4.35
C GLU A 53 7.81 5.10 -5.28
N ARG A 54 8.52 6.14 -4.82
CA ARG A 54 9.61 6.76 -5.59
C ARG A 54 10.76 5.80 -5.86
N GLU A 55 11.11 4.97 -4.88
CA GLU A 55 12.15 3.94 -5.04
C GLU A 55 11.76 2.92 -6.11
N ILE A 56 10.52 2.43 -6.09
CA ILE A 56 9.99 1.51 -7.11
C ILE A 56 10.07 2.15 -8.49
N LYS A 57 9.56 3.38 -8.61
CA LYS A 57 9.60 4.12 -9.88
C LYS A 57 11.02 4.22 -10.40
N ARG A 58 12.00 4.53 -9.54
CA ARG A 58 13.41 4.62 -9.92
C ARG A 58 13.94 3.27 -10.42
N ARG A 59 13.67 2.17 -9.71
CA ARG A 59 14.11 0.82 -10.12
C ARG A 59 13.48 0.40 -11.46
N THR A 60 12.20 0.71 -11.66
CA THR A 60 11.52 0.46 -12.93
C THR A 60 12.10 1.29 -14.07
N ASP A 61 12.42 2.57 -13.82
CA ASP A 61 13.03 3.45 -14.83
C ASP A 61 14.42 2.96 -15.22
N VAL A 62 15.24 2.57 -14.24
CA VAL A 62 16.55 1.93 -14.46
C VAL A 62 16.40 0.66 -15.29
N LEU A 63 15.47 -0.24 -14.90
CA LEU A 63 15.22 -1.48 -15.63
C LEU A 63 14.84 -1.22 -17.10
N LYS A 64 13.99 -0.23 -17.34
CA LYS A 64 13.58 0.19 -18.70
C LYS A 64 14.73 0.80 -19.49
N ALA A 65 15.61 1.57 -18.85
CA ALA A 65 16.77 2.18 -19.50
C ALA A 65 17.85 1.15 -19.87
N THR A 66 17.89 0.00 -19.19
CA THR A 66 18.83 -1.09 -19.45
C THR A 66 18.27 -2.22 -20.33
N SER A 67 17.00 -2.16 -20.74
CA SER A 67 16.35 -3.18 -21.58
C SER A 67 16.34 -2.81 -23.07
#